data_AF-A0A0R2B8L5-F1
#
_entry.id   AF-A0A0R2B8L5-F1
#
_cell.length_a   1.000
_cell.length_b   1.000
_cell.length_c   1.000
_cell.angle_alpha   90.00
_cell.angle_beta   90.00
_cell.angle_gamma   90.00
#
_symmetry.space_group_name_H-M   'P 1'
#
loop_
_entity.id
_entity.type
_entity.pdbx_description
1 polymer ?
#
loop_
_entity_poly.entity_id
_entity_poly.type
_entity_poly.pdbx_seq_one_letter_code
_entity_poly.pdbx_strand_id
1 'polypeptide(L)'
;MKKYTLGLAVLATISLGLAGCQNNQKSASSSSIKTTIKSNQYNAQALQKRYDKICDQVISPLTAIRYSATMAELKKQTAKNQQILDDINLELQNNTSVPALTKALTQYVTISKAVLTDIANNNPDTFKTDSQKFSTLTNQIAQQYFQGELPKSMVTYTKMTASTSSSTSSSN
;
A
#
# COMPACT_ATOMS: atom_id res chain seq x y z
N MET A 1 -45.01 10.82 19.58
CA MET A 1 -44.65 12.25 19.66
C MET A 1 -43.71 12.57 18.49
N LYS A 2 -44.09 13.57 17.67
CA LYS A 2 -43.32 14.40 16.68
C LYS A 2 -42.18 13.68 15.91
N LYS A 3 -42.29 13.25 14.63
CA LYS A 3 -42.62 13.92 13.33
C LYS A 3 -41.88 15.24 13.06
N TYR A 4 -40.97 15.22 12.08
CA TYR A 4 -40.69 16.36 11.20
C TYR A 4 -40.44 15.88 9.76
N THR A 5 -41.37 16.27 8.89
CA THR A 5 -41.33 16.27 7.43
C THR A 5 -41.39 17.74 7.01
N LEU A 6 -40.53 18.20 6.10
CA LEU A 6 -40.65 19.39 5.23
C LEU A 6 -39.25 19.62 4.61
N GLY A 7 -39.03 19.94 3.34
CA GLY A 7 -39.91 20.34 2.25
C GLY A 7 -39.09 21.17 1.26
N LEU A 8 -39.13 20.78 -0.02
CA LEU A 8 -39.28 21.59 -1.24
C LEU A 8 -38.46 22.89 -1.45
N ALA A 9 -37.68 22.95 -2.53
CA ALA A 9 -37.55 24.13 -3.39
C ALA A 9 -36.99 23.76 -4.78
N VAL A 10 -37.90 23.56 -5.73
CA VAL A 10 -37.64 23.64 -7.18
C VAL A 10 -37.76 25.12 -7.55
N LEU A 11 -36.76 25.67 -8.23
CA LEU A 11 -36.89 26.95 -8.93
C LEU A 11 -36.18 26.85 -10.28
N ALA A 12 -37.03 26.80 -11.31
CA ALA A 12 -36.67 26.97 -12.70
C ALA A 12 -36.37 28.45 -12.97
N THR A 13 -35.27 28.72 -13.66
CA THR A 13 -35.13 29.94 -14.46
C THR A 13 -34.74 29.54 -15.88
N ILE A 14 -35.71 29.73 -16.76
CA ILE A 14 -35.57 29.74 -18.21
C ILE A 14 -34.89 31.05 -18.58
N SER A 15 -33.88 31.01 -19.43
CA SER A 15 -33.42 32.17 -20.19
C SER A 15 -33.25 31.76 -21.65
N LEU A 16 -34.24 32.12 -22.46
CA LEU A 16 -34.11 32.15 -23.92
C LEU A 16 -33.16 33.30 -24.27
N GLY A 17 -32.14 32.99 -25.06
CA GLY A 17 -31.35 33.98 -25.80
C GLY A 17 -31.31 33.55 -27.27
N LEU A 18 -32.07 34.27 -28.09
CA LEU A 18 -32.04 34.20 -29.55
C LEU A 18 -31.14 35.33 -30.08
N ALA A 19 -30.48 35.08 -31.23
CA ALA A 19 -29.78 36.01 -32.13
C ALA A 19 -28.27 36.25 -31.92
N GLY A 20 -27.49 36.00 -32.99
CA GLY A 20 -26.13 36.51 -33.18
C GLY A 20 -25.22 35.63 -34.05
N CYS A 21 -25.32 35.76 -35.38
CA CYS A 21 -24.28 35.28 -36.31
C CYS A 21 -23.06 36.23 -36.30
N GLN A 22 -21.86 35.66 -36.47
CA GLN A 22 -20.59 36.28 -36.87
C GLN A 22 -20.05 37.49 -36.07
N ASN A 23 -18.91 37.33 -35.40
CA ASN A 23 -17.60 37.79 -35.89
C ASN A 23 -16.50 37.52 -34.82
N ASN A 24 -15.27 37.34 -35.30
CA ASN A 24 -14.04 36.95 -34.63
C ASN A 24 -13.79 37.49 -33.20
N GLN A 25 -13.58 36.59 -32.24
CA GLN A 25 -12.78 36.89 -31.06
C GLN A 25 -12.01 35.65 -30.58
N LYS A 26 -10.68 35.77 -30.60
CA LYS A 26 -9.68 34.78 -30.22
C LYS A 26 -9.76 34.54 -28.70
N SER A 27 -10.54 33.56 -28.26
CA SER A 27 -10.59 33.15 -26.86
C SER A 27 -9.60 32.02 -26.60
N ALA A 28 -8.72 32.24 -25.63
CA ALA A 28 -7.76 31.27 -25.13
C ALA A 28 -8.44 29.95 -24.80
N SER A 29 -7.92 28.85 -25.36
CA SER A 29 -8.32 27.50 -25.01
C SER A 29 -7.87 27.24 -23.56
N SER A 30 -8.78 27.45 -22.61
CA SER A 30 -8.64 26.85 -21.28
C SER A 30 -8.87 25.36 -21.45
N SER A 31 -7.79 24.65 -21.76
CA SER A 31 -7.73 23.19 -21.72
C SER A 31 -8.04 22.78 -20.28
N SER A 32 -9.30 22.50 -19.99
CA SER A 32 -9.66 21.76 -18.78
C SER A 32 -8.94 20.42 -18.87
N ILE A 33 -7.87 20.29 -18.08
CA ILE A 33 -7.15 19.02 -17.94
C ILE A 33 -8.17 18.06 -17.34
N LYS A 34 -8.81 17.27 -18.20
CA LYS A 34 -9.65 16.14 -17.79
C LYS A 34 -8.70 15.11 -17.20
N THR A 35 -8.37 15.27 -15.92
CA THR A 35 -7.70 14.24 -15.12
C THR A 35 -8.64 13.05 -15.07
N THR A 36 -8.45 12.12 -16.00
CA THR A 36 -9.16 10.86 -15.99
C THR A 36 -8.60 10.07 -14.82
N ILE A 37 -9.30 10.08 -13.69
CA ILE A 37 -8.97 9.22 -12.56
C ILE A 37 -9.12 7.78 -13.06
N LYS A 38 -7.99 7.14 -13.36
CA LYS A 38 -7.96 5.72 -13.73
C LYS A 38 -8.25 4.92 -12.47
N SER A 39 -9.51 4.55 -12.29
CA SER A 39 -9.90 3.56 -11.28
C SER A 39 -9.37 2.20 -11.70
N ASN A 40 -8.60 1.56 -10.82
CA ASN A 40 -8.13 0.20 -10.99
C ASN A 40 -9.22 -0.79 -10.52
N GLN A 41 -9.32 -1.93 -11.21
CA GLN A 41 -10.20 -3.05 -10.83
C GLN A 41 -9.36 -4.31 -10.61
N TYR A 42 -8.55 -4.31 -9.55
CA TYR A 42 -7.74 -5.48 -9.22
C TYR A 42 -8.60 -6.58 -8.62
N ASN A 43 -8.52 -7.76 -9.24
CA ASN A 43 -9.08 -8.99 -8.69
C ASN A 43 -8.20 -9.55 -7.56
N ALA A 44 -8.69 -10.59 -6.88
CA ALA A 44 -7.98 -11.20 -5.74
C ALA A 44 -6.54 -11.64 -6.07
N GLN A 45 -6.30 -12.21 -7.26
CA GLN A 45 -4.96 -12.63 -7.69
C GLN A 45 -4.00 -11.45 -7.88
N ALA A 46 -4.49 -10.35 -8.46
CA ALA A 46 -3.70 -9.13 -8.60
C ALA A 46 -3.39 -8.48 -7.24
N LEU A 47 -4.28 -8.63 -6.26
CA LEU A 47 -4.06 -8.19 -4.88
C LEU A 47 -3.10 -9.14 -4.13
N GLN A 48 -3.13 -10.45 -4.39
CA GLN A 48 -2.17 -11.42 -3.85
C GLN A 48 -0.73 -11.12 -4.33
N LYS A 49 -0.54 -10.78 -5.61
CA LYS A 49 0.78 -10.36 -6.11
C LYS A 49 1.33 -9.12 -5.37
N ARG A 50 0.45 -8.20 -4.97
CA ARG A 50 0.83 -7.01 -4.19
C ARG A 50 1.15 -7.38 -2.75
N TYR A 51 0.36 -8.25 -2.15
CA TYR A 51 0.66 -8.85 -0.85
C TYR A 51 2.06 -9.44 -0.79
N ASP A 52 2.42 -10.29 -1.77
CA ASP A 52 3.76 -10.89 -1.87
C ASP A 52 4.84 -9.81 -2.03
N LYS A 53 4.63 -8.87 -2.96
CA LYS A 53 5.60 -7.81 -3.26
C LYS A 53 5.86 -6.88 -2.08
N ILE A 54 4.82 -6.56 -1.28
CA ILE A 54 4.97 -5.78 -0.04
C ILE A 54 5.88 -6.52 0.94
N CYS A 55 5.63 -7.82 1.14
CA CYS A 55 6.43 -8.65 2.04
C CYS A 55 7.89 -8.70 1.59
N ASP A 56 8.15 -8.91 0.29
CA ASP A 56 9.49 -8.93 -0.29
C ASP A 56 10.29 -7.66 0.03
N GLN A 57 9.63 -6.49 0.02
CA GLN A 57 10.28 -5.21 0.32
C GLN A 57 10.79 -5.14 1.76
N VAL A 58 10.11 -5.78 2.71
CA VAL A 58 10.52 -5.82 4.12
C VAL A 58 11.55 -6.92 4.37
N ILE A 59 11.37 -8.11 3.80
CA ILE A 59 12.25 -9.26 4.02
C ILE A 59 13.63 -9.06 3.38
N SER A 60 13.71 -8.35 2.25
CA SER A 60 14.97 -8.12 1.54
C SER A 60 16.08 -7.47 2.41
N PRO A 61 15.85 -6.33 3.10
CA PRO A 61 16.86 -5.74 3.98
C PRO A 61 17.10 -6.57 5.24
N LEU A 62 16.10 -7.27 5.78
CA LEU A 62 16.30 -8.19 6.91
C LEU A 62 17.26 -9.34 6.55
N THR A 63 17.15 -9.83 5.32
CA THR A 63 18.07 -10.83 4.78
C THR A 63 19.47 -10.23 4.57
N ALA A 64 19.56 -8.99 4.07
CA ALA A 64 20.84 -8.30 3.89
C ALA A 64 21.60 -8.08 5.21
N ILE A 65 20.88 -7.75 6.31
CA ILE A 65 21.46 -7.64 7.66
C ILE A 65 22.17 -8.95 8.06
N ARG A 66 21.58 -10.10 7.74
CA ARG A 66 22.17 -11.42 8.04
C ARG A 66 23.46 -11.70 7.25
N TYR A 67 23.58 -11.11 6.07
CA TYR A 67 24.80 -11.15 5.24
C TYR A 67 25.72 -9.96 5.50
N SER A 68 25.61 -9.34 6.68
CA SER A 68 26.50 -8.26 7.14
C SER A 68 26.51 -7.02 6.26
N ALA A 69 25.38 -6.70 5.60
CA ALA A 69 25.23 -5.44 4.88
C ALA A 69 25.50 -4.24 5.79
N THR A 70 26.20 -3.24 5.27
CA THR A 70 26.53 -2.01 5.99
C THR A 70 25.30 -1.14 6.18
N MET A 71 25.32 -0.24 7.17
CA MET A 71 24.24 0.74 7.36
C MET A 71 24.03 1.66 6.14
N ALA A 72 25.07 1.94 5.36
CA ALA A 72 24.95 2.74 4.14
C ALA A 72 24.17 1.97 3.05
N GLU A 73 24.46 0.69 2.87
CA GLU A 73 23.74 -0.20 1.96
C GLU A 73 22.28 -0.37 2.38
N LEU A 74 22.04 -0.58 3.68
CA LEU A 74 20.69 -0.70 4.23
C LEU A 74 19.88 0.57 4.01
N LYS A 75 20.42 1.76 4.29
CA LYS A 75 19.72 3.04 4.02
C LYS A 75 19.35 3.21 2.55
N LYS A 76 20.27 2.86 1.64
CA LYS A 76 20.02 2.92 0.19
C LYS A 76 18.92 1.94 -0.22
N GLN A 77 18.98 0.72 0.30
CA GLN A 77 18.01 -0.34 0.00
C GLN A 77 16.62 -0.02 0.56
N THR A 78 16.53 0.40 1.82
CA THR A 78 15.24 0.74 2.44
C THR A 78 14.59 1.95 1.79
N ALA A 79 15.36 2.96 1.36
CA ALA A 79 14.83 4.09 0.59
C ALA A 79 14.18 3.63 -0.74
N LYS A 80 14.88 2.77 -1.51
CA LYS A 80 14.32 2.18 -2.73
C LYS A 80 13.06 1.37 -2.46
N ASN A 81 13.08 0.56 -1.40
CA ASN A 81 11.95 -0.28 -1.03
C ASN A 81 10.75 0.56 -0.58
N GLN A 82 10.97 1.68 0.13
CA GLN A 82 9.92 2.64 0.48
C GLN A 82 9.27 3.25 -0.76
N GLN A 83 10.03 3.61 -1.80
CA GLN A 83 9.47 4.11 -3.06
C GLN A 83 8.57 3.08 -3.74
N ILE A 84 9.00 1.81 -3.78
CA ILE A 84 8.18 0.72 -4.32
C ILE A 84 6.87 0.55 -3.53
N LEU A 85 6.94 0.69 -2.20
CA LEU A 85 5.76 0.64 -1.35
C LEU A 85 4.81 1.83 -1.57
N ASP A 86 5.35 3.03 -1.85
CA ASP A 86 4.56 4.20 -2.21
C ASP A 86 3.82 4.01 -3.53
N ASP A 87 4.48 3.44 -4.54
CA ASP A 87 3.84 3.10 -5.81
C ASP A 87 2.68 2.10 -5.61
N ILE A 88 2.91 1.05 -4.83
CA ILE A 88 1.86 0.06 -4.50
C ILE A 88 0.71 0.74 -3.75
N ASN A 89 1.00 1.66 -2.82
CA ASN A 89 -0.04 2.38 -2.09
C ASN A 89 -0.90 3.24 -3.02
N LEU A 90 -0.29 3.92 -4.00
CA LEU A 90 -1.01 4.70 -5.00
C LEU A 90 -1.89 3.79 -5.89
N GLU A 91 -1.39 2.62 -6.29
CA GLU A 91 -2.17 1.64 -7.05
C GLU A 91 -3.40 1.15 -6.26
N LEU A 92 -3.22 0.88 -4.96
CA LEU A 92 -4.28 0.41 -4.05
C LEU A 92 -5.32 1.50 -3.77
N GLN A 93 -4.90 2.75 -3.57
CA GLN A 93 -5.83 3.88 -3.37
C GLN A 93 -6.77 4.09 -4.56
N ASN A 94 -6.29 3.80 -5.77
CA ASN A 94 -7.10 3.88 -6.98
C ASN A 94 -7.94 2.63 -7.26
N ASN A 95 -7.81 1.57 -6.44
CA ASN A 95 -8.55 0.33 -6.63
C ASN A 95 -9.93 0.41 -5.97
N THR A 96 -11.00 0.16 -6.73
CA THR A 96 -12.37 0.15 -6.19
C THR A 96 -12.95 -1.26 -6.06
N SER A 97 -12.19 -2.29 -6.42
CA SER A 97 -12.56 -3.70 -6.28
C SER A 97 -12.05 -4.28 -4.96
N VAL A 98 -12.81 -5.21 -4.36
CA VAL A 98 -12.43 -5.94 -3.12
C VAL A 98 -11.98 -4.98 -1.99
N PRO A 99 -12.87 -4.11 -1.48
CA PRO A 99 -12.51 -3.00 -0.60
C PRO A 99 -11.87 -3.42 0.73
N ALA A 100 -12.30 -4.54 1.31
CA ALA A 100 -11.76 -5.04 2.57
C ALA A 100 -10.28 -5.47 2.43
N LEU A 101 -9.96 -6.26 1.39
CA LEU A 101 -8.59 -6.66 1.09
C LEU A 101 -7.71 -5.46 0.71
N THR A 102 -8.23 -4.54 -0.10
CA THR A 102 -7.50 -3.32 -0.46
C THR A 102 -7.12 -2.51 0.78
N LYS A 103 -8.05 -2.31 1.71
CA LYS A 103 -7.79 -1.63 2.98
C LYS A 103 -6.74 -2.35 3.82
N ALA A 104 -6.81 -3.67 3.90
CA ALA A 104 -5.82 -4.48 4.63
C ALA A 104 -4.42 -4.35 4.01
N LEU A 105 -4.31 -4.36 2.67
CA LEU A 105 -3.03 -4.16 1.97
C LEU A 105 -2.49 -2.74 2.12
N THR A 106 -3.35 -1.71 2.15
CA THR A 106 -2.92 -0.34 2.46
C THR A 106 -2.34 -0.24 3.88
N GLN A 107 -2.97 -0.86 4.88
CA GLN A 107 -2.41 -0.94 6.23
C GLN A 107 -1.08 -1.72 6.25
N TYR A 108 -1.00 -2.78 5.45
CA TYR A 108 0.21 -3.59 5.33
C TYR A 108 1.38 -2.81 4.74
N VAL A 109 1.13 -1.96 3.74
CA VAL A 109 2.12 -1.00 3.23
C VAL A 109 2.60 -0.06 4.34
N THR A 110 1.68 0.55 5.11
CA THR A 110 2.04 1.49 6.18
C THR A 110 2.97 0.86 7.22
N ILE A 111 2.61 -0.32 7.72
CA ILE A 111 3.44 -1.03 8.70
C ILE A 111 4.78 -1.46 8.09
N SER A 112 4.78 -1.89 6.83
CA SER A 112 6.02 -2.23 6.12
C SER A 112 6.98 -1.04 6.02
N LYS A 113 6.46 0.16 5.73
CA LYS A 113 7.26 1.40 5.72
C LYS A 113 7.82 1.75 7.09
N ALA A 114 7.08 1.49 8.18
CA ALA A 114 7.55 1.70 9.54
C ALA A 114 8.78 0.82 9.84
N VAL A 115 8.70 -0.49 9.53
CA VAL A 115 9.84 -1.41 9.67
C VAL A 115 11.06 -0.95 8.85
N LEU A 116 10.86 -0.53 7.60
CA LEU A 116 11.95 -0.01 6.77
C LEU A 116 12.58 1.27 7.33
N THR A 117 11.77 2.12 7.97
CA THR A 117 12.24 3.34 8.64
C THR A 117 13.10 2.99 9.85
N ASP A 118 12.66 2.02 10.65
CA ASP A 118 13.42 1.55 11.81
C ASP A 118 14.77 0.95 11.42
N ILE A 119 14.80 0.15 10.34
CA ILE A 119 16.07 -0.38 9.78
C ILE A 119 16.97 0.77 9.32
N ALA A 120 16.42 1.75 8.57
CA ALA A 120 17.21 2.87 8.07
C ALA A 120 17.82 3.72 9.19
N ASN A 121 17.08 3.88 10.29
CA ASN A 121 17.47 4.69 11.43
C ASN A 121 18.24 3.91 12.50
N ASN A 122 18.40 2.59 12.33
CA ASN A 122 18.96 1.69 13.34
C ASN A 122 18.25 1.87 14.70
N ASN A 123 16.91 1.86 14.70
CA ASN A 123 16.09 2.09 15.89
C ASN A 123 15.56 0.75 16.46
N PRO A 124 16.26 0.11 17.41
CA PRO A 124 15.88 -1.21 17.90
C PRO A 124 14.57 -1.22 18.70
N ASP A 125 14.21 -0.10 19.35
CA ASP A 125 13.05 -0.02 20.25
C ASP A 125 11.74 -0.13 19.47
N THR A 126 11.63 0.60 18.36
CA THR A 126 10.46 0.57 17.49
C THR A 126 10.51 -0.62 16.54
N PHE A 127 11.71 -1.03 16.09
CA PHE A 127 11.89 -2.14 15.15
C PHE A 127 11.21 -3.43 15.61
N LYS A 128 11.36 -3.80 16.89
CA LYS A 128 10.72 -5.01 17.43
C LYS A 128 9.20 -4.92 17.35
N THR A 129 8.65 -3.79 17.77
CA THR A 129 7.21 -3.53 17.80
C THR A 129 6.62 -3.55 16.40
N ASP A 130 7.24 -2.86 15.45
CA ASP A 130 6.73 -2.75 14.09
C ASP A 130 6.94 -4.04 13.30
N SER A 131 8.01 -4.79 13.56
CA SER A 131 8.21 -6.14 13.01
C SER A 131 7.14 -7.13 13.52
N GLN A 132 6.72 -7.03 14.77
CA GLN A 132 5.62 -7.83 15.31
C GLN A 132 4.29 -7.49 14.64
N LYS A 133 3.99 -6.19 14.46
CA LYS A 133 2.80 -5.75 13.71
C LYS A 133 2.84 -6.25 12.27
N PHE A 134 4.00 -6.16 11.62
CA PHE A 134 4.20 -6.65 10.25
C PHE A 134 3.90 -8.15 10.15
N SER A 135 4.49 -8.96 11.02
CA SER A 135 4.26 -10.41 11.04
C SER A 135 2.80 -10.75 11.34
N THR A 136 2.20 -10.07 12.33
CA THR A 136 0.79 -10.28 12.69
C THR A 136 -0.14 -9.99 11.52
N LEU A 137 0.03 -8.84 10.87
CA LEU A 137 -0.81 -8.46 9.75
C LEU A 137 -0.56 -9.35 8.51
N THR A 138 0.69 -9.79 8.29
CA THR A 138 1.01 -10.78 7.25
C THR A 138 0.18 -12.04 7.44
N ASN A 139 0.16 -12.61 8.66
CA ASN A 139 -0.60 -13.82 8.97
C ASN A 139 -2.11 -13.59 8.89
N GLN A 140 -2.60 -12.46 9.40
CA GLN A 140 -4.03 -12.13 9.33
C GLN A 140 -4.52 -12.04 7.89
N ILE A 141 -3.78 -11.38 7.00
CA ILE A 141 -4.14 -11.25 5.59
C ILE A 141 -4.13 -12.63 4.91
N ALA A 142 -3.11 -13.46 5.16
CA ALA A 142 -3.04 -14.82 4.64
C ALA A 142 -4.29 -15.63 5.02
N GLN A 143 -4.61 -15.66 6.32
CA GLN A 143 -5.74 -16.43 6.84
C GLN A 143 -7.09 -15.93 6.31
N GLN A 144 -7.29 -14.61 6.26
CA GLN A 144 -8.58 -14.03 5.89
C GLN A 144 -8.84 -14.04 4.38
N TYR A 145 -7.81 -13.88 3.55
CA TYR A 145 -8.00 -13.61 2.12
C TYR A 145 -7.30 -14.59 1.18
N PHE A 146 -6.28 -15.31 1.66
CA PHE A 146 -5.43 -16.17 0.81
C PHE A 146 -5.33 -17.61 1.35
N GLN A 147 -6.35 -18.10 2.08
CA GLN A 147 -6.43 -19.48 2.55
C GLN A 147 -5.22 -19.95 3.39
N GLY A 148 -4.59 -19.01 4.10
CA GLY A 148 -3.40 -19.26 4.91
C GLY A 148 -2.08 -19.26 4.13
N GLU A 149 -2.08 -18.95 2.83
CA GLU A 149 -0.86 -18.81 2.04
C GLU A 149 -0.05 -17.57 2.46
N LEU A 150 1.14 -17.82 3.01
CA LEU A 150 2.11 -16.77 3.35
C LEU A 150 3.00 -16.45 2.15
N PRO A 151 3.55 -15.23 2.06
CA PRO A 151 4.50 -14.85 1.03
C PRO A 151 5.73 -15.75 1.08
N LYS A 152 6.21 -16.13 -0.11
CA LYS A 152 7.37 -17.02 -0.23
C LYS A 152 8.62 -16.47 0.47
N SER A 153 8.82 -15.15 0.44
CA SER A 153 9.94 -14.49 1.12
C SER A 153 9.86 -14.64 2.63
N MET A 154 8.68 -14.46 3.23
CA MET A 154 8.46 -14.69 4.67
C MET A 154 8.79 -16.14 5.05
N VAL A 155 8.23 -17.11 4.31
CA VAL A 155 8.48 -18.54 4.56
C VAL A 155 9.98 -18.87 4.47
N THR A 156 10.65 -18.32 3.45
CA THR A 156 12.09 -18.54 3.23
C THR A 156 12.92 -17.93 4.35
N TYR A 157 12.59 -16.71 4.76
CA TYR A 157 13.28 -16.00 5.84
C TYR A 157 13.11 -16.73 7.18
N THR A 158 11.90 -17.17 7.53
CA THR A 158 11.66 -17.95 8.77
C THR A 158 12.43 -19.26 8.78
N LYS A 159 12.53 -19.97 7.65
CA LYS A 159 13.37 -21.18 7.55
C LYS A 159 14.84 -20.87 7.79
N MET A 160 15.35 -19.79 7.19
CA MET A 160 16.75 -19.36 7.36
C MET A 160 17.07 -19.00 8.82
N THR A 161 16.16 -18.31 9.52
CA THR A 161 16.36 -17.94 10.92
C THR A 161 16.26 -19.15 11.85
N ALA A 162 15.35 -20.09 11.59
CA ALA A 162 15.22 -21.34 12.36
C ALA A 162 16.46 -22.24 12.25
N SER A 163 17.03 -22.41 11.05
CA SER A 163 18.23 -23.25 10.84
C SER A 163 19.48 -22.71 11.53
N THR A 164 19.53 -21.41 11.85
CA THR A 164 20.68 -20.83 12.60
C THR A 164 20.62 -21.20 14.08
N SER A 165 19.42 -21.35 14.64
CA SER A 165 19.24 -21.72 16.05
C SER A 165 19.55 -23.21 16.32
N SER A 166 19.44 -24.08 15.32
CA SER A 166 19.76 -25.51 15.45
C SER A 166 21.25 -25.82 15.42
N SER A 167 22.08 -24.92 14.90
CA SER A 167 23.53 -25.15 14.72
C SER A 167 24.36 -24.86 15.98
N THR A 168 23.79 -24.19 16.97
CA THR A 168 24.48 -23.84 18.24
C THR A 168 24.28 -24.90 19.33
N SER A 169 23.44 -25.91 19.13
CA SER A 169 23.14 -26.96 20.13
C SER A 169 23.93 -28.26 19.95
N SER A 170 25.05 -28.23 19.20
CA SER A 170 25.95 -29.38 19.08
C SER A 170 27.41 -28.94 19.19
N SER A 171 27.84 -28.70 20.42
CA SER A 171 29.22 -28.79 20.85
C SER A 171 29.18 -29.22 22.31
N ASN A 172 29.36 -30.52 22.51
CA ASN A 172 29.56 -31.18 23.79
C ASN A 172 31.06 -31.23 24.06
#